data_AF-A0A2K3L1C6-F1
#
_entry.id   AF-A0A2K3L1C6-F1
#
_cell.length_a   1.000
_cell.length_b   1.000
_cell.length_c   1.000
_cell.angle_alpha   90.00
_cell.angle_beta   90.00
_cell.angle_gamma   90.00
#
_symmetry.space_group_name_H-M   'P 1'
#
loop_
_entity.id
_entity.type
_entity.pdbx_description
1 polymer ?
#
loop_
_entity_poly.entity_id
_entity_poly.type
_entity_poly.pdbx_seq_one_letter_code
_entity_poly.pdbx_strand_id
1 'polypeptide(L)'
;MSKGGSHHRIRGLFERAVSNDMLCSSVVLWRCYIGYELNIAHDPSAARRIFFRAIHACPWSKRLWLDGFLKLNSVLTGKELSDLQEVMRDKELNLRTDIYEILLQES
;
A
#
# COMPACT_ATOMS: atom_id res chain seq x y z
N MET A 1 -25.56 16.32 0.89
CA MET A 1 -24.41 16.13 1.81
C MET A 1 -23.15 16.07 0.96
N SER A 2 -22.19 17.00 1.16
CA SER A 2 -21.02 17.13 0.27
C SER A 2 -20.04 15.96 0.47
N LYS A 3 -19.77 15.19 -0.59
CA LYS A 3 -18.84 14.04 -0.57
C LYS A 3 -17.45 14.40 -0.02
N GLY A 4 -16.98 15.63 -0.27
CA GLY A 4 -15.69 16.13 0.24
C GLY A 4 -15.59 16.15 1.78
N GLY A 5 -16.68 16.46 2.49
CA GLY A 5 -16.70 16.49 3.95
C GLY A 5 -16.56 15.11 4.59
N SER A 6 -17.12 14.07 3.98
CA SER A 6 -16.95 12.69 4.45
C SER A 6 -15.53 12.17 4.22
N HIS A 7 -14.91 12.47 3.07
CA HIS A 7 -13.56 11.98 2.80
C HIS A 7 -12.51 12.55 3.76
N HIS A 8 -12.60 13.85 4.07
CA HIS A 8 -11.71 14.48 5.04
C HIS A 8 -11.81 13.83 6.43
N ARG A 9 -13.03 13.53 6.88
CA ARG A 9 -13.27 12.88 8.19
C ARG A 9 -12.70 11.46 8.22
N ILE A 10 -12.91 10.68 7.16
CA ILE A 10 -12.41 9.29 7.09
C ILE A 10 -10.89 9.27 7.04
N ARG A 11 -10.25 10.12 6.22
CA ARG A 11 -8.79 10.28 6.21
C ARG A 11 -8.26 10.67 7.58
N GLY A 12 -8.91 11.62 8.26
CA GLY A 12 -8.54 12.00 9.62
C GLY A 12 -8.62 10.84 10.63
N LEU A 13 -9.57 9.92 10.49
CA LEU A 13 -9.64 8.72 11.33
C LEU A 13 -8.49 7.75 11.05
N PHE A 14 -8.19 7.48 9.77
CA PHE A 14 -7.05 6.65 9.41
C PHE A 14 -5.73 7.26 9.88
N GLU A 15 -5.49 8.54 9.63
CA GLU A 15 -4.26 9.23 10.06
C GLU A 15 -4.09 9.15 11.58
N ARG A 16 -5.15 9.41 12.36
CA ARG A 16 -5.12 9.24 13.81
C ARG A 16 -4.79 7.81 14.24
N ALA A 17 -5.33 6.81 13.54
CA ALA A 17 -5.07 5.42 13.85
C ALA A 17 -3.62 5.02 13.52
N VAL A 18 -3.08 5.44 12.38
CA VAL A 18 -1.69 5.09 11.99
C VAL A 18 -0.64 5.91 12.75
N SER A 19 -1.02 7.06 13.33
CA SER A 19 -0.17 7.83 14.25
C SER A 19 -0.16 7.29 15.69
N ASN A 20 -0.98 6.28 16.00
CA ASN A 20 -0.97 5.65 17.31
C ASN A 20 0.10 4.55 17.36
N ASP A 21 1.03 4.62 18.31
CA ASP A 21 2.17 3.70 18.44
C ASP A 21 1.77 2.22 18.57
N MET A 22 0.58 1.92 19.11
CA MET A 22 0.08 0.54 19.22
C MET A 22 -0.51 0.01 17.91
N LEU A 23 -0.93 0.90 17.00
CA LEU A 23 -1.67 0.55 15.79
C LEU A 23 -0.88 0.80 14.51
N CYS A 24 0.19 1.59 14.57
CA CYS A 24 1.00 1.95 13.41
C CYS A 24 1.69 0.75 12.74
N SER A 25 1.85 -0.37 13.44
CA SER A 25 2.38 -1.64 12.92
C SER A 25 1.29 -2.60 12.42
N SER A 26 0.01 -2.19 12.46
CA SER A 26 -1.11 -3.01 12.00
C SER A 26 -1.19 -3.05 10.48
N VAL A 27 -0.76 -4.17 9.90
CA VAL A 27 -0.84 -4.43 8.46
C VAL A 27 -2.27 -4.28 7.93
N VAL A 28 -3.28 -4.75 8.68
CA VAL A 28 -4.68 -4.68 8.24
C VAL A 28 -5.13 -3.22 8.13
N LEU A 29 -4.79 -2.38 9.10
CA LEU A 29 -5.13 -0.96 9.10
C LEU A 29 -4.59 -0.25 7.85
N TRP A 30 -3.31 -0.47 7.53
CA TRP A 30 -2.68 0.12 6.34
C TRP A 30 -3.33 -0.37 5.05
N ARG A 31 -3.61 -1.67 4.92
CA ARG A 31 -4.26 -2.22 3.73
C ARG A 31 -5.68 -1.68 3.55
N CYS A 32 -6.42 -1.49 4.63
CA CYS A 32 -7.73 -0.84 4.61
C CYS A 32 -7.62 0.61 4.16
N TYR A 33 -6.61 1.35 4.63
CA TYR A 33 -6.42 2.75 4.25
C TYR A 33 -6.06 2.88 2.76
N ILE A 34 -5.10 2.08 2.27
CA ILE A 34 -4.74 2.03 0.84
C ILE A 34 -5.96 1.67 -0.01
N GLY A 35 -6.70 0.64 0.39
CA GLY A 35 -7.92 0.21 -0.31
C GLY A 35 -9.02 1.28 -0.31
N TYR A 36 -9.15 2.05 0.77
CA TYR A 36 -10.07 3.19 0.83
C TYR A 36 -9.67 4.27 -0.18
N GLU A 37 -8.39 4.64 -0.27
CA GLU A 37 -7.92 5.65 -1.21
C GLU A 37 -8.12 5.20 -2.67
N LEU A 38 -7.87 3.94 -2.99
CA LEU A 38 -8.08 3.40 -4.34
C LEU A 38 -9.56 3.29 -4.73
N ASN A 39 -10.36 2.66 -3.87
CA ASN A 39 -11.68 2.17 -4.26
C ASN A 39 -12.83 3.11 -3.88
N ILE A 40 -12.63 3.98 -2.89
CA ILE A 40 -13.70 4.84 -2.34
C ILE A 40 -13.39 6.31 -2.58
N ALA A 41 -12.17 6.75 -2.28
CA ALA A 41 -11.76 8.14 -2.52
C ALA A 41 -11.31 8.39 -3.98
N HIS A 42 -11.00 7.32 -4.72
CA HIS A 42 -10.47 7.36 -6.09
C HIS A 42 -9.25 8.28 -6.24
N ASP A 43 -8.34 8.21 -5.27
CA ASP A 43 -7.11 8.99 -5.20
C ASP A 43 -5.88 8.05 -5.21
N PRO A 44 -5.48 7.56 -6.40
CA PRO A 44 -4.34 6.64 -6.54
C PRO A 44 -3.03 7.29 -6.07
N SER A 45 -2.89 8.61 -6.24
CA SER A 45 -1.74 9.36 -5.75
C SER A 45 -1.63 9.31 -4.22
N ALA A 46 -2.75 9.44 -3.51
CA ALA A 46 -2.79 9.23 -2.06
C ALA A 46 -2.48 7.78 -1.69
N ALA A 47 -3.08 6.80 -2.38
CA ALA A 47 -2.82 5.39 -2.14
C ALA A 47 -1.32 5.04 -2.26
N ARG A 48 -0.62 5.57 -3.28
CA ARG A 48 0.84 5.44 -3.44
C ARG A 48 1.61 6.02 -2.24
N ARG A 49 1.28 7.23 -1.78
CA ARG A 49 1.93 7.83 -0.60
C ARG A 49 1.70 7.01 0.66
N ILE A 50 0.48 6.53 0.88
CA ILE A 50 0.14 5.69 2.04
C ILE A 50 0.84 4.34 1.97
N PHE A 51 0.96 3.74 0.79
CA PHE A 51 1.67 2.50 0.58
C PHE A 51 3.14 2.57 1.00
N PHE A 52 3.87 3.59 0.55
CA PHE A 52 5.27 3.77 0.94
C PHE A 52 5.43 3.94 2.47
N ARG A 53 4.54 4.71 3.10
CA ARG A 53 4.52 4.81 4.58
C ARG A 53 4.27 3.45 5.24
N ALA A 54 3.35 2.68 4.68
CA ALA A 54 2.95 1.39 5.23
C ALA A 54 4.09 0.37 5.21
N ILE A 55 4.86 0.26 4.11
CA ILE A 55 5.98 -0.68 4.02
C ILE A 55 7.15 -0.28 4.95
N HIS A 56 7.32 1.01 5.23
CA HIS A 56 8.26 1.47 6.25
C HIS A 56 7.80 1.13 7.67
N ALA A 57 6.49 1.22 7.95
CA ALA A 57 5.94 0.89 9.26
C ALA A 57 5.84 -0.63 9.51
N CYS A 58 5.64 -1.43 8.45
CA CYS A 58 5.43 -2.87 8.51
C CYS A 58 6.38 -3.63 7.55
N PRO A 59 7.71 -3.49 7.68
CA PRO A 59 8.67 -4.03 6.72
C PRO A 59 8.63 -5.56 6.60
N TRP A 60 8.20 -6.27 7.65
CA TRP A 60 8.11 -7.74 7.65
C TRP A 60 6.90 -8.31 6.87
N SER A 61 5.94 -7.47 6.48
CA SER A 61 4.68 -7.94 5.92
C SER A 61 4.77 -8.17 4.42
N LYS A 62 5.19 -9.37 4.01
CA LYS A 62 5.25 -9.76 2.59
C LYS A 62 3.96 -9.45 1.83
N ARG A 63 2.80 -9.66 2.46
CA ARG A 63 1.50 -9.39 1.84
C ARG A 63 1.25 -7.90 1.58
N LEU A 64 1.77 -7.02 2.44
CA LEU A 64 1.70 -5.59 2.22
C LEU A 64 2.59 -5.19 1.04
N TRP A 65 3.81 -5.70 0.95
CA TRP A 65 4.68 -5.45 -0.20
C TRP A 65 4.06 -5.92 -1.52
N LEU A 66 3.47 -7.11 -1.54
CA LEU A 66 2.76 -7.65 -2.70
C LEU A 66 1.57 -6.79 -3.15
N ASP A 67 0.87 -6.13 -2.23
CA ASP A 67 -0.18 -5.19 -2.60
C ASP A 67 0.35 -4.03 -3.48
N GLY A 68 1.64 -3.67 -3.39
CA GLY A 68 2.27 -2.70 -4.29
C GLY A 68 2.32 -3.16 -5.73
N PHE A 69 2.70 -4.42 -5.97
CA PHE A 69 2.79 -5.00 -7.31
C PHE A 69 1.41 -5.35 -7.89
N LEU A 70 0.48 -5.81 -7.05
CA LEU A 70 -0.84 -6.22 -7.52
C LEU A 70 -1.79 -5.02 -7.64
N LYS A 71 -1.92 -4.23 -6.57
CA LYS A 71 -2.95 -3.19 -6.50
C LYS A 71 -2.48 -1.82 -6.98
N LEU A 72 -1.17 -1.61 -7.05
CA LEU A 72 -0.59 -0.31 -7.39
C LEU A 72 0.31 -0.36 -8.65
N ASN A 73 0.32 -1.45 -9.43
CA ASN A 73 1.12 -1.53 -10.67
C ASN A 73 0.80 -0.42 -11.68
N SER A 74 -0.46 0.01 -11.75
CA SER A 74 -0.92 1.08 -12.65
C SER A 74 -0.59 2.49 -12.12
N VAL A 75 -0.20 2.58 -10.85
CA VAL A 75 0.08 3.85 -10.14
C VAL A 75 1.58 4.04 -9.95
N LEU A 76 2.32 2.96 -9.69
CA LEU A 76 3.76 2.94 -9.52
C LEU A 76 4.46 2.88 -10.88
N THR A 77 5.54 3.62 -11.01
CA THR A 77 6.38 3.54 -12.20
C THR A 77 7.17 2.23 -12.22
N GLY A 78 7.59 1.78 -13.42
CA GLY A 78 8.43 0.58 -13.54
C GLY A 78 9.74 0.68 -12.75
N LYS A 79 10.31 1.89 -12.63
CA LYS A 79 11.47 2.15 -11.77
C LYS A 79 11.14 1.90 -10.30
N GLU A 80 10.04 2.45 -9.80
CA GLU A 80 9.64 2.24 -8.41
C GLU A 80 9.38 0.78 -8.09
N LEU A 81 8.76 0.02 -9.00
CA LEU A 81 8.55 -1.41 -8.82
C LEU A 81 9.87 -2.19 -8.77
N SER A 82 10.84 -1.80 -9.62
CA SER A 82 12.19 -2.36 -9.60
C SER A 82 12.92 -2.05 -8.29
N ASP A 83 12.88 -0.79 -7.83
CA ASP A 83 13.48 -0.36 -6.57
C ASP A 83 12.81 -1.11 -5.39
N LEU A 84 11.48 -1.30 -5.45
CA LEU A 84 10.73 -2.08 -4.46
C LEU A 84 11.22 -3.53 -4.40
N GLN A 85 11.42 -4.15 -5.55
CA GLN A 85 11.90 -5.52 -5.66
C GLN A 85 13.30 -5.67 -5.06
N GLU A 86 14.18 -4.71 -5.30
CA GLU A 86 15.52 -4.70 -4.70
C GLU A 86 15.45 -4.64 -3.17
N VAL A 87 14.68 -3.70 -2.63
CA VAL A 87 14.52 -3.56 -1.17
C VAL A 87 13.86 -4.82 -0.56
N MET A 88 12.89 -5.43 -1.24
CA MET A 88 12.29 -6.70 -0.77
C MET A 88 13.32 -7.83 -0.69
N ARG A 89 14.22 -7.93 -1.67
CA ARG A 89 15.29 -8.93 -1.65
C ARG A 89 16.27 -8.69 -0.51
N ASP A 90 16.67 -7.43 -0.28
CA ASP A 90 17.55 -7.05 0.83
C ASP A 90 16.94 -7.34 2.20
N LYS A 91 15.60 -7.36 2.29
CA LYS A 91 14.84 -7.75 3.49
C LYS A 91 14.55 -9.24 3.57
N GLU A 92 15.14 -10.06 2.68
CA GLU A 92 14.94 -11.51 2.57
C GLU A 92 13.47 -11.91 2.38
N LEU A 93 12.63 -11.01 1.85
CA LEU A 93 11.23 -11.27 1.52
C LEU A 93 11.13 -11.99 0.17
N ASN A 94 11.53 -13.26 0.17
CA ASN A 94 11.61 -14.05 -1.05
C ASN A 94 10.23 -14.37 -1.62
N LEU A 95 10.04 -14.14 -2.91
CA LEU A 95 8.87 -14.58 -3.67
C LEU A 95 9.06 -16.05 -4.05
N ARG A 96 7.98 -16.85 -3.92
CA ARG A 96 8.00 -18.26 -4.34
C ARG A 96 7.78 -18.42 -5.84
N THR A 97 7.27 -17.36 -6.46
CA THR A 97 6.79 -17.28 -7.84
C THR A 97 7.45 -16.06 -8.46
N ASP A 98 7.78 -16.11 -9.75
CA ASP A 98 8.42 -15.00 -10.44
C ASP A 98 7.51 -13.76 -10.42
N ILE A 99 8.09 -12.55 -10.29
CA ILE A 99 7.33 -11.29 -10.32
C ILE A 99 6.61 -11.11 -11.64
N TYR A 100 7.22 -11.52 -12.75
CA TYR A 100 6.58 -11.47 -14.06
C TYR A 100 5.32 -12.35 -14.09
N GLU A 101 5.36 -13.51 -13.44
CA GLU A 101 4.19 -14.40 -13.34
C GLU A 101 3.07 -13.79 -12.47
N ILE A 102 3.42 -13.08 -11.40
CA ILE A 102 2.46 -12.34 -10.55
C ILE A 102 1.78 -11.22 -11.35
N LEU A 103 2.54 -10.44 -12.12
CA LEU A 103 2.01 -9.33 -12.90
C LEU A 103 1.14 -9.79 -14.08
N LEU A 104 1.37 -11.00 -14.61
CA LEU A 104 0.59 -11.59 -15.71
C LEU A 104 -0.75 -12.21 -15.27
N GLN A 105 -0.96 -12.49 -13.97
CA GLN A 105 -2.22 -13.07 -13.49
C GLN A 105 -3.38 -12.07 -13.39
N GLU A 106 -3.13 -10.76 -13.53
CA GLU A 106 -4.16 -9.72 -13.45
C GLU A 106 -4.47 -9.02 -14.79
N SER A 107 -3.96 -9.54 -15.92
CA SER A 107 -4.35 -9.13 -17.29
C SER A 107 -5.41 -10.04 -17.88
#